data_AF-A0A6C0EIL9-F1
#
_entry.id   AF-A0A6C0EIL9-F1
#
_cell.length_a   1.000
_cell.length_b   1.000
_cell.length_c   1.000
_cell.angle_alpha   90.00
_cell.angle_beta   90.00
_cell.angle_gamma   90.00
#
_symmetry.space_group_name_H-M   'P 1'
#
loop_
_entity.id
_entity.type
_entity.pdbx_description
1 polymer ?
#
loop_
_entity_poly.entity_id
_entity_poly.type
_entity_poly.pdbx_seq_one_letter_code
_entity_poly.pdbx_strand_id
1 'polypeptide(L)'
;MKIAKTIRSLCTPAYIYFFISMFALVLMLTQNMMGESDRYCLGVYSCPSQNNASIFIAKILYIVFWTFILNSICKTGFTGISWFLVLFPFIFMFVALGIMILRGQHLEGMHNMDHKNMMPPVEEEEDQ
;
A
#
# COMPACT_ATOMS: atom_id res chain seq x y z
N MET A 1 -14.31 24.92 20.12
CA MET A 1 -12.89 25.00 20.52
C MET A 1 -12.39 23.81 21.37
N LYS A 2 -13.00 22.62 21.30
CA LYS A 2 -12.50 21.41 21.99
C LYS A 2 -11.63 20.54 21.07
N ILE A 3 -12.03 20.43 19.80
CA ILE A 3 -11.39 19.58 18.78
C ILE A 3 -9.94 19.99 18.51
N ALA A 4 -9.64 21.28 18.36
CA ALA A 4 -8.27 21.76 18.15
C ALA A 4 -7.34 21.50 19.36
N LYS A 5 -7.87 21.51 20.59
CA LYS A 5 -7.12 21.11 21.80
C LYS A 5 -6.87 19.61 21.83
N THR A 6 -7.86 18.80 21.41
CA THR A 6 -7.70 17.34 21.28
C THR A 6 -6.60 17.00 20.28
N ILE A 7 -6.58 17.65 19.11
CA ILE A 7 -5.55 17.45 18.06
C ILE A 7 -4.15 17.83 18.57
N ARG A 8 -4.01 18.93 19.32
CA ARG A 8 -2.74 19.31 19.97
C ARG A 8 -2.30 18.38 21.11
N SER A 9 -3.19 17.53 21.61
CA SER A 9 -2.90 16.54 22.66
C SER A 9 -2.63 15.13 22.10
N LEU A 10 -2.54 14.97 20.77
CA LEU A 10 -2.19 13.69 20.18
C LEU A 10 -0.73 13.38 20.44
N CYS A 11 -0.47 12.14 20.82
CA CYS A 11 0.88 11.60 20.83
C CYS A 11 1.53 11.70 19.45
N THR A 12 2.85 11.89 19.42
CA THR A 12 3.67 11.93 18.21
C THR A 12 3.35 10.83 17.18
N PRO A 13 3.30 9.52 17.55
CA PRO A 13 2.98 8.46 16.59
C PRO A 13 1.57 8.59 15.99
N ALA A 14 0.57 9.00 16.77
CA ALA A 14 -0.80 9.19 16.28
C ALA A 14 -0.91 10.42 15.36
N TYR A 15 -0.20 11.51 15.69
CA TYR A 15 -0.14 12.70 14.85
C TYR A 15 0.50 12.41 13.49
N ILE A 16 1.65 11.72 13.49
CA ILE A 16 2.35 11.33 12.26
C ILE A 16 1.45 10.45 11.39
N TYR A 17 0.85 9.40 11.98
CA TYR A 17 -0.07 8.51 11.27
C TYR A 17 -1.22 9.27 10.62
N PHE A 18 -1.88 10.16 11.37
CA PHE A 18 -3.00 10.94 10.85
C PHE A 18 -2.57 11.85 9.69
N PHE A 19 -1.44 12.56 9.84
CA PHE A 19 -0.97 13.51 8.85
C PHE A 19 -0.57 12.84 7.53
N ILE A 20 0.23 11.78 7.59
CA ILE A 20 0.64 11.03 6.38
C ILE A 20 -0.56 10.38 5.69
N SER A 21 -1.51 9.84 6.48
CA SER A 21 -2.68 9.17 5.94
C SER A 21 -3.63 10.16 5.27
N MET A 22 -3.84 11.33 5.88
CA MET A 22 -4.62 12.41 5.27
C MET A 22 -3.97 12.92 3.98
N PHE A 23 -2.65 13.12 3.98
CA PHE A 23 -1.93 13.53 2.78
C PHE A 23 -2.08 12.51 1.64
N ALA A 24 -1.88 11.21 1.94
CA ALA A 24 -2.08 10.14 0.97
C ALA A 24 -3.54 10.07 0.47
N LEU A 25 -4.52 10.26 1.36
CA LEU A 25 -5.94 10.29 0.99
C LEU A 25 -6.25 11.43 0.02
N VAL A 26 -5.69 12.63 0.24
CA VAL A 26 -5.85 13.78 -0.66
C VAL A 26 -5.28 13.46 -2.05
N LEU A 27 -4.08 12.88 -2.13
CA LEU A 27 -3.51 12.48 -3.42
C LEU A 27 -4.36 11.43 -4.14
N MET A 28 -4.88 10.43 -3.42
CA MET A 28 -5.80 9.44 -3.98
C MET A 28 -7.11 10.08 -4.46
N LEU A 29 -7.68 11.01 -3.69
CA LEU A 29 -8.88 11.75 -4.07
C LEU A 29 -8.64 12.51 -5.38
N THR A 30 -7.52 13.23 -5.51
CA THR A 30 -7.20 13.95 -6.75
C THR A 30 -7.08 13.01 -7.95
N GLN A 31 -6.41 11.87 -7.79
CA GLN A 31 -6.26 10.88 -8.88
C GLN A 31 -7.60 10.28 -9.32
N ASN A 32 -8.49 9.98 -8.37
CA ASN A 32 -9.78 9.36 -8.66
C ASN A 32 -10.85 10.35 -9.12
N MET A 33 -10.71 11.64 -8.79
CA MET A 33 -11.60 12.69 -9.29
C MET A 33 -11.22 13.17 -10.70
N MET A 34 -9.94 13.10 -11.06
CA MET A 34 -9.45 13.47 -12.39
C MET A 34 -9.50 12.32 -13.40
N GLY A 35 -9.68 11.08 -12.94
CA GLY A 35 -9.76 9.87 -13.77
C GLY A 35 -11.19 9.45 -14.14
N GLU A 36 -11.31 8.26 -14.72
CA GLU A 36 -12.58 7.63 -15.11
C GLU A 36 -13.45 7.31 -13.86
N SER A 37 -14.75 7.58 -13.92
CA SER A 37 -15.66 7.46 -12.77
C SER A 37 -15.98 6.02 -12.32
N ASP A 38 -15.78 5.04 -13.19
CA ASP A 38 -16.18 3.64 -12.96
C ASP A 38 -15.05 2.76 -12.41
N ARG A 39 -13.89 3.36 -12.16
CA ARG A 39 -12.72 2.66 -11.64
C ARG A 39 -12.12 3.40 -10.46
N TYR A 40 -11.60 2.63 -9.53
CA TYR A 40 -10.82 3.11 -8.40
C TYR A 40 -9.34 2.94 -8.70
N CYS A 41 -8.61 4.05 -8.75
CA CYS A 41 -7.19 4.11 -9.07
C CYS A 41 -6.33 4.26 -7.81
N LEU A 42 -5.27 3.46 -7.71
CA LEU A 42 -4.24 3.51 -6.68
C LEU A 42 -2.86 3.51 -7.33
N GLY A 43 -2.35 4.70 -7.65
CA GLY A 43 -1.13 4.81 -8.45
C GLY A 43 -1.35 4.22 -9.85
N VAL A 44 -0.58 3.18 -10.21
CA VAL A 44 -0.69 2.49 -11.51
C VAL A 44 -1.74 1.38 -11.53
N TYR A 45 -2.33 1.05 -10.38
CA TYR A 45 -3.32 -0.01 -10.27
C TYR A 45 -4.74 0.55 -10.39
N SER A 46 -5.62 -0.16 -11.11
CA SER A 46 -7.03 0.19 -11.23
C SER A 46 -7.92 -1.00 -10.92
N CYS A 47 -9.03 -0.77 -10.21
CA CYS A 47 -10.02 -1.78 -9.87
C CYS A 47 -11.41 -1.29 -10.28
N PRO A 48 -12.27 -2.13 -10.89
CA PRO A 48 -13.66 -1.75 -11.16
C PRO A 48 -14.40 -1.52 -9.84
N SER A 49 -15.11 -0.40 -9.74
CA SER A 49 -15.72 0.04 -8.49
C SER A 49 -17.06 0.70 -8.74
N GLN A 50 -18.10 0.24 -8.04
CA GLN A 50 -19.46 0.73 -8.23
C GLN A 50 -19.71 2.09 -7.57
N ASN A 51 -18.95 2.44 -6.53
CA ASN A 51 -19.06 3.74 -5.88
C ASN A 51 -17.73 4.14 -5.22
N ASN A 52 -16.97 5.02 -5.86
CA ASN A 52 -15.70 5.53 -5.32
C ASN A 52 -15.89 6.27 -3.99
N ALA A 53 -17.04 6.95 -3.80
CA ALA A 53 -17.29 7.73 -2.60
C ALA A 53 -17.37 6.86 -1.33
N SER A 54 -17.98 5.66 -1.41
CA SER A 54 -18.07 4.76 -0.26
C SER A 54 -16.70 4.26 0.19
N ILE A 55 -15.78 4.01 -0.75
CA ILE A 55 -14.40 3.62 -0.49
C ILE A 55 -13.66 4.75 0.26
N PHE A 56 -13.81 6.00 -0.19
CA PHE A 56 -13.18 7.14 0.49
C PHE A 56 -13.75 7.39 1.88
N ILE A 57 -15.06 7.26 2.08
CA ILE A 57 -15.70 7.38 3.40
C ILE A 57 -15.16 6.30 4.34
N ALA A 58 -15.09 5.05 3.89
CA ALA A 58 -14.53 3.97 4.68
C ALA A 58 -13.07 4.24 5.07
N LYS A 59 -12.26 4.80 4.17
CA LYS A 59 -10.87 5.21 4.46
C LYS A 59 -10.80 6.31 5.51
N ILE A 60 -11.67 7.31 5.46
CA ILE A 60 -11.72 8.37 6.48
C ILE A 60 -12.04 7.77 7.86
N LEU A 61 -13.06 6.91 7.93
CA LEU A 61 -13.44 6.23 9.17
C LEU A 61 -12.29 5.38 9.72
N TYR A 62 -11.61 4.64 8.83
CA TYR A 62 -10.43 3.86 9.17
C TYR A 62 -9.31 4.72 9.76
N ILE A 63 -8.95 5.84 9.10
CA ILE A 63 -7.89 6.74 9.58
C ILE A 63 -8.25 7.31 10.96
N VAL A 64 -9.48 7.77 11.17
CA VAL A 64 -9.92 8.32 12.46
C VAL A 64 -9.89 7.25 13.56
N PHE A 65 -10.41 6.06 13.26
CA PHE A 65 -10.40 4.92 14.18
C PHE A 65 -8.99 4.51 14.60
N TRP A 66 -8.06 4.36 13.65
CA TRP A 66 -6.68 4.01 13.95
C TRP A 66 -5.93 5.11 14.68
N THR A 67 -6.14 6.37 14.30
CA THR A 67 -5.56 7.51 15.02
C THR A 67 -6.00 7.49 16.49
N PHE A 68 -7.27 7.17 16.76
CA PHE A 68 -7.80 7.04 18.11
C PHE A 68 -7.16 5.88 18.88
N ILE A 69 -7.00 4.71 18.26
CA ILE A 69 -6.33 3.55 18.88
C ILE A 69 -4.88 3.89 19.23
N LEU A 70 -4.12 4.44 18.27
CA LEU A 70 -2.71 4.79 18.45
C LEU A 70 -2.54 5.81 19.57
N ASN A 71 -3.42 6.81 19.62
CA ASN A 71 -3.42 7.82 20.67
C ASN A 71 -3.79 7.24 22.04
N SER A 72 -4.75 6.32 22.09
CA SER A 72 -5.17 5.66 23.34
C SER A 72 -4.06 4.80 23.93
N ILE A 73 -3.42 3.94 23.12
CA ILE A 73 -2.30 3.09 23.55
C ILE A 73 -1.12 3.93 24.05
N CYS A 74 -0.82 5.03 23.35
CA CYS A 74 0.25 5.93 23.77
C CYS A 74 -0.05 6.62 25.10
N LYS A 75 -1.30 7.06 25.33
CA LYS A 75 -1.72 7.69 26.60
C LYS A 75 -1.66 6.73 27.79
N THR A 76 -1.76 5.42 27.55
CA THR A 76 -1.56 4.38 28.57
C THR A 76 -0.08 4.13 28.91
N GLY A 77 0.85 4.81 28.24
CA GLY A 77 2.30 4.73 28.50
C GLY A 77 3.06 3.78 27.55
N PHE A 78 2.37 3.15 26.59
CA PHE A 78 2.97 2.22 25.64
C PHE A 78 3.45 2.92 24.35
N THR A 79 4.23 3.99 24.49
CA THR A 79 4.72 4.78 23.35
C THR A 79 5.50 3.94 22.34
N GLY A 80 6.28 2.95 22.81
CA GLY A 80 7.04 2.05 21.93
C GLY A 80 6.14 1.18 21.03
N ILE A 81 5.02 0.69 21.56
CA ILE A 81 4.06 -0.14 20.80
C ILE A 81 3.34 0.71 19.76
N SER A 82 2.97 1.95 20.09
CA SER A 82 2.38 2.88 19.13
C SER A 82 3.32 3.16 17.94
N TRP A 83 4.64 3.28 18.17
CA TRP A 83 5.62 3.43 17.09
C TRP A 83 5.77 2.17 16.25
N PHE A 84 5.77 0.99 16.89
CA PHE A 84 5.80 -0.28 16.17
C PHE A 84 4.58 -0.45 15.27
N LEU A 85 3.38 -0.11 15.72
CA LEU A 85 2.14 -0.15 14.92
C LEU A 85 2.19 0.78 13.69
N VAL A 86 2.83 1.95 13.81
CA VAL A 86 3.03 2.86 12.67
C VAL A 86 4.02 2.26 11.65
N LEU A 87 5.08 1.59 12.12
CA LEU A 87 6.09 0.97 11.25
C LEU A 87 5.65 -0.37 10.65
N PHE A 88 4.78 -1.11 11.33
CA PHE A 88 4.29 -2.43 10.92
C PHE A 88 3.87 -2.52 9.44
N PRO A 89 3.03 -1.61 8.89
CA PRO A 89 2.65 -1.68 7.47
C PRO A 89 3.82 -1.53 6.51
N PHE A 90 4.85 -0.74 6.86
CA PHE A 90 6.04 -0.60 6.01
C PHE A 90 6.87 -1.88 6.00
N ILE A 91 7.09 -2.48 7.17
CA ILE A 91 7.79 -3.78 7.27
C ILE A 91 7.04 -4.86 6.50
N PHE A 92 5.71 -4.94 6.68
CA PHE A 92 4.87 -5.89 5.95
C PHE A 92 4.94 -5.69 4.43
N MET A 93 4.97 -4.43 3.96
CA MET A 93 5.13 -4.11 2.55
C MET A 93 6.47 -4.60 1.99
N PHE A 94 7.58 -4.38 2.69
CA PHE A 94 8.89 -4.89 2.28
C PHE A 94 8.93 -6.42 2.23
N VAL A 95 8.34 -7.08 3.23
CA VAL A 95 8.23 -8.54 3.27
C VAL A 95 7.40 -9.06 2.09
N ALA A 96 6.24 -8.47 1.82
CA ALA A 96 5.36 -8.88 0.72
C ALA A 96 6.04 -8.72 -0.65
N LEU A 97 6.71 -7.57 -0.88
CA LEU A 97 7.49 -7.36 -2.10
C LEU A 97 8.64 -8.36 -2.23
N GLY A 98 9.36 -8.63 -1.13
CA GLY A 98 10.43 -9.64 -1.11
C GLY A 98 9.92 -11.02 -1.52
N ILE A 99 8.77 -11.45 -0.97
CA ILE A 99 8.14 -12.71 -1.35
C ILE A 99 7.72 -12.70 -2.82
N MET A 100 7.15 -11.60 -3.33
CA MET A 100 6.73 -11.47 -4.72
C MET A 100 7.92 -11.58 -5.68
N ILE A 101 9.05 -10.94 -5.38
CA ILE A 101 10.27 -11.00 -6.20
C ILE A 101 10.86 -12.41 -6.18
N LEU A 102 11.01 -13.03 -5.00
CA LEU A 102 11.56 -14.40 -4.88
C LEU A 102 10.69 -15.43 -5.62
N ARG A 103 9.36 -15.27 -5.61
CA ARG A 103 8.45 -16.12 -6.39
C ARG A 103 8.44 -15.77 -7.88
N GLY A 104 8.57 -14.49 -8.24
CA GLY A 104 8.66 -14.02 -9.62
C GLY A 104 9.87 -14.59 -10.36
N GLN A 105 11.04 -14.58 -9.73
CA GLN A 105 12.25 -15.18 -10.30
C GLN A 105 12.10 -16.70 -10.58
N HIS A 106 11.35 -17.41 -9.72
CA HIS A 106 11.07 -18.83 -9.94
C HIS A 106 10.14 -19.07 -11.15
N LEU A 107 9.19 -18.18 -11.43
CA LEU A 107 8.30 -18.31 -12.59
C LEU A 107 9.04 -18.05 -13.91
N GLU A 108 9.94 -17.07 -13.96
CA GLU A 108 10.75 -16.79 -15.16
C GLU A 108 11.74 -17.92 -15.49
N GLY A 109 12.24 -18.65 -14.48
CA GLY A 109 13.09 -19.82 -14.66
C GLY A 109 12.37 -21.00 -15.33
N MET A 110 11.08 -21.22 -15.04
CA MET A 110 10.31 -22.30 -15.67
C MET A 110 9.92 -21.98 -17.12
N HIS A 111 9.64 -20.71 -17.46
CA HIS A 111 9.34 -20.32 -18.84
C HIS A 111 10.58 -20.42 -19.75
N ASN A 112 11.77 -20.08 -19.24
CA ASN A 112 13.01 -20.25 -20.00
C ASN A 112 13.38 -21.71 -20.26
N MET A 113 13.04 -22.64 -19.35
CA MET A 113 13.25 -24.07 -19.57
C MET A 113 12.30 -24.65 -20.61
N ASP A 114 11.04 -24.18 -20.66
CA ASP A 114 10.07 -24.61 -21.67
C ASP A 114 10.45 -24.09 -23.07
N HIS A 115 10.90 -22.84 -23.18
CA HIS A 115 11.33 -22.27 -24.45
C HIS A 115 12.60 -22.93 -25.03
N LYS A 116 13.57 -23.31 -24.18
CA LYS A 116 14.79 -23.98 -24.63
C LYS A 116 14.56 -25.42 -25.09
N ASN A 117 13.55 -26.11 -24.54
CA ASN A 117 13.22 -27.48 -24.92
C ASN A 117 12.28 -27.57 -26.14
N MET A 118 11.69 -26.44 -26.58
CA MET A 118 10.81 -26.36 -27.75
C MET A 118 11.49 -25.74 -28.99
N MET A 119 12.66 -25.13 -28.84
CA MET A 119 13.49 -24.79 -29.99
C MET A 119 14.22 -26.04 -30.47
N PRO A 120 14.06 -26.46 -31.75
CA PRO A 120 14.96 -27.44 -32.33
C PRO A 120 16.40 -26.92 -32.22
N PRO A 121 17.41 -27.80 -32.17
CA PRO A 121 18.79 -27.35 -32.27
C PRO A 121 18.89 -26.45 -33.50
N VAL A 122 19.39 -25.22 -33.30
CA VAL A 122 19.82 -24.39 -34.43
C VAL A 122 20.93 -25.21 -35.09
N GLU A 123 20.62 -25.85 -36.22
CA GLU A 123 21.64 -26.38 -37.11
C GLU A 123 22.49 -25.18 -37.53
N GLU A 124 23.73 -25.16 -37.07
CA GLU A 124 24.75 -24.27 -37.61
C GLU A 124 24.90 -24.63 -39.10
N GLU A 125 24.33 -23.84 -39.99
CA GLU A 125 24.70 -23.87 -41.41
C GLU A 125 26.18 -23.44 -41.49
N GLU A 126 27.06 -24.40 -41.75
CA GLU A 126 28.43 -24.15 -42.22
C GLU A 126 28.34 -23.44 -43.57
N ASP A 127 28.57 -22.12 -43.58
CA ASP A 127 28.82 -21.33 -44.78
C ASP A 127 30.07 -21.89 -45.50
N GLN A 128 29.88 -22.50 -46.67
CA GLN A 128 30.91 -22.74 -47.69
C GLN A 128 30.98 -21.58 -48.68
#